data_AF-A0A832I8Q7-F1
#
_entry.id   AF-A0A832I8Q7-F1
#
_cell.length_a   1.000
_cell.length_b   1.000
_cell.length_c   1.000
_cell.angle_alpha   90.00
_cell.angle_beta   90.00
_cell.angle_gamma   90.00
#
_symmetry.space_group_name_H-M   'P 1'
#
loop_
_entity.id
_entity.type
_entity.pdbx_description
1 polymer ?
#
loop_
_entity_poly.entity_id
_entity_poly.type
_entity_poly.pdbx_seq_one_letter_code
_entity_poly.pdbx_strand_id
1 'polypeptide(L)'
;MLVTLKELVQVAYKSDYAIPAFNIHTYEDAVAIVKGAEEMRSPVILMASPSAIRHLGIRIAACIMNELAENAKVPVVSHLDHATDLD
;
A
#
# COMPACT_ATOMS: atom_id res chain seq x y z
N MET A 1 -8.46 1.27 6.90
CA MET A 1 -9.31 0.33 6.15
C MET A 1 -8.48 -0.46 5.15
N LEU A 2 -8.05 -1.67 5.54
CA LEU A 2 -7.32 -2.58 4.65
C LEU A 2 -8.30 -3.24 3.66
N VAL A 3 -8.01 -3.18 2.36
CA VAL A 3 -8.82 -3.78 1.28
C VAL A 3 -7.96 -4.56 0.30
N THR A 4 -8.57 -5.40 -0.51
CA THR A 4 -7.83 -6.12 -1.56
C THR A 4 -7.64 -5.26 -2.80
N LEU A 5 -6.53 -5.49 -3.52
CA LEU A 5 -6.29 -4.83 -4.82
C LEU A 5 -7.42 -5.10 -5.82
N LYS A 6 -7.99 -6.32 -5.80
CA LYS A 6 -9.09 -6.71 -6.68
C LYS A 6 -10.31 -5.81 -6.48
N GLU A 7 -10.74 -5.59 -5.24
CA GLU A 7 -11.88 -4.72 -4.94
C GLU A 7 -11.61 -3.29 -5.38
N LEU A 8 -10.42 -2.78 -5.06
CA LEU A 8 -10.08 -1.38 -5.31
C LEU A 8 -9.97 -1.06 -6.81
N VAL A 9 -9.26 -1.90 -7.58
CA VAL A 9 -9.10 -1.71 -9.04
C VAL A 9 -10.41 -1.87 -9.78
N GLN A 10 -11.32 -2.74 -9.32
CA GLN A 10 -12.65 -2.86 -9.93
C GLN A 10 -13.48 -1.58 -9.79
N VAL A 11 -13.36 -0.87 -8.66
CA VAL A 11 -14.00 0.43 -8.47
C VAL A 11 -13.35 1.48 -9.37
N ALA A 12 -12.01 1.53 -9.39
CA ALA A 12 -11.26 2.50 -10.20
C ALA A 12 -11.54 2.35 -11.70
N TYR A 13 -11.56 1.12 -12.20
CA TYR A 13 -11.88 0.81 -13.60
C TYR A 13 -13.30 1.25 -14.01
N LYS A 14 -14.29 1.04 -13.14
CA LYS A 14 -15.69 1.46 -13.41
C LYS A 14 -15.90 2.97 -13.34
N SER A 15 -15.04 3.67 -12.60
CA SER A 15 -15.15 5.10 -12.34
C SER A 15 -14.11 5.93 -13.12
N ASP A 16 -13.41 5.32 -14.07
CA ASP A 16 -12.43 5.95 -14.98
C ASP A 16 -11.36 6.79 -14.25
N TYR A 17 -10.78 6.23 -13.18
CA TYR A 17 -9.65 6.84 -12.48
C TYR A 17 -8.55 5.83 -12.16
N ALA A 18 -7.36 6.34 -11.83
CA ALA A 18 -6.22 5.54 -11.40
C ALA A 18 -5.99 5.67 -9.89
N ILE A 19 -5.58 4.58 -9.25
CA ILE A 19 -5.20 4.57 -7.84
C ILE A 19 -3.69 4.79 -7.75
N PRO A 20 -3.21 5.76 -6.95
CA PRO A 20 -1.77 5.95 -6.77
C PRO A 20 -1.16 4.77 -6.00
N ALA A 21 0.00 4.30 -6.48
CA ALA A 21 0.76 3.23 -5.86
C ALA A 21 2.17 3.71 -5.56
N PHE A 22 2.58 3.67 -4.28
CA PHE A 22 3.84 4.21 -3.82
C PHE A 22 4.66 3.15 -3.09
N ASN A 23 5.94 3.06 -3.44
CA ASN A 23 6.88 2.21 -2.73
C ASN A 23 7.26 2.83 -1.37
N ILE A 24 7.39 1.99 -0.35
CA ILE A 24 7.93 2.35 0.97
C ILE A 24 9.33 1.78 1.14
N HIS A 25 10.20 2.49 1.86
CA HIS A 25 11.50 1.99 2.32
C HIS A 25 11.61 2.05 3.84
N THR A 26 10.84 2.92 4.49
CA THR A 26 10.79 3.04 5.95
C THR A 26 9.36 3.16 6.48
N TYR A 27 9.23 3.19 7.81
CA TYR A 27 7.96 3.48 8.47
C TYR A 27 7.45 4.90 8.14
N GLU A 28 8.37 5.88 8.09
CA GLU A 28 8.06 7.28 7.81
C GLU A 28 7.44 7.46 6.42
N ASP A 29 7.93 6.74 5.41
CA ASP A 29 7.35 6.73 4.07
C ASP A 29 5.87 6.28 4.12
N ALA A 30 5.62 5.14 4.76
CA ALA A 30 4.29 4.56 4.85
C ALA A 30 3.32 5.49 5.58
N VAL A 31 3.75 6.12 6.68
CA VAL A 31 2.96 7.11 7.42
C VAL A 31 2.67 8.33 6.55
N ALA A 32 3.66 8.87 5.84
CA ALA A 32 3.50 10.05 5.00
C ALA A 32 2.51 9.79 3.86
N ILE A 33 2.61 8.62 3.22
CA ILE A 33 1.72 8.23 2.13
C ILE A 33 0.28 8.07 2.65
N VAL A 34 0.07 7.36 3.75
CA VAL A 34 -1.28 7.15 4.31
C VAL A 34 -1.90 8.47 4.77
N LYS A 35 -1.13 9.35 5.44
CA LYS A 35 -1.61 10.68 5.82
C LYS A 35 -2.02 11.52 4.61
N GLY A 36 -1.18 11.58 3.57
CA GLY A 36 -1.50 12.29 2.34
C GLY A 36 -2.76 11.74 1.66
N ALA A 37 -2.92 10.41 1.64
CA ALA A 37 -4.13 9.77 1.12
C ALA A 37 -5.38 10.13 1.93
N GLU A 38 -5.29 10.17 3.26
CA GLU A 38 -6.39 10.60 4.13
C GLU A 38 -6.78 12.07 3.92
N GLU A 39 -5.80 12.97 3.84
CA GLU A 39 -6.03 14.40 3.60
C GLU A 39 -6.72 14.64 2.25
N MET A 40 -6.30 13.89 1.23
CA MET A 40 -6.88 13.96 -0.11
C MET A 40 -8.17 13.14 -0.27
N ARG A 41 -8.59 12.41 0.77
CA ARG A 41 -9.72 11.46 0.73
C ARG A 41 -9.62 10.48 -0.44
N SER A 42 -8.42 10.02 -0.73
CA SER A 42 -8.09 9.20 -1.89
C SER A 42 -7.67 7.80 -1.46
N PRO A 43 -8.07 6.74 -2.18
CA PRO A 43 -7.50 5.41 -1.95
C PRO A 43 -6.03 5.37 -2.36
N VAL A 44 -5.25 4.46 -1.75
CA VAL A 44 -3.81 4.33 -2.05
C VAL A 44 -3.31 2.90 -1.95
N ILE A 45 -2.28 2.56 -2.72
CA ILE A 45 -1.57 1.28 -2.63
C ILE A 45 -0.17 1.54 -2.03
N LEU A 46 0.11 0.93 -0.89
CA LEU A 46 1.45 0.83 -0.32
C LEU A 46 2.16 -0.37 -0.94
N MET A 47 3.36 -0.14 -1.47
CA MET A 47 4.15 -1.15 -2.15
C MET A 47 5.46 -1.41 -1.43
N ALA A 48 5.89 -2.66 -1.38
CA ALA A 48 7.23 -3.04 -0.96
C ALA A 48 7.94 -3.75 -2.11
N SER A 49 8.93 -3.08 -2.70
CA SER A 49 9.81 -3.63 -3.74
C SER A 49 10.84 -4.61 -3.17
N PRO A 50 11.54 -5.40 -4.01
CA PRO A 50 12.57 -6.32 -3.53
C PRO A 50 13.70 -5.63 -2.76
N SER A 51 14.03 -4.36 -3.09
CA SER A 51 15.00 -3.57 -2.33
C SER A 51 14.48 -3.18 -0.95
N ALA A 52 13.21 -2.77 -0.84
CA ALA A 52 12.58 -2.48 0.43
C ALA A 52 12.51 -3.73 1.33
N ILE A 53 12.15 -4.87 0.73
CA ILE A 53 12.12 -6.16 1.43
C ILE A 53 13.51 -6.59 1.90
N ARG A 54 14.57 -6.39 1.11
CA ARG A 54 15.95 -6.65 1.57
C ARG A 54 16.38 -5.73 2.70
N HIS A 55 15.89 -4.49 2.74
CA HIS A 55 16.23 -3.51 3.76
C HIS A 55 15.49 -3.75 5.08
N LEU A 56 14.17 -3.92 5.03
CA LEU A 56 13.30 -4.04 6.21
C LEU A 56 13.08 -5.48 6.66
N GLY A 57 13.11 -6.44 5.72
CA GLY A 57 12.56 -7.78 5.90
C GLY A 57 11.06 -7.83 5.65
N ILE A 58 10.59 -8.90 4.99
CA ILE A 58 9.20 -9.04 4.54
C ILE A 58 8.16 -8.94 5.67
N ARG A 59 8.45 -9.54 6.83
CA ARG A 59 7.55 -9.52 7.99
C ARG A 59 7.40 -8.12 8.55
N ILE A 60 8.49 -7.35 8.64
CA ILE A 60 8.47 -5.98 9.17
C ILE A 60 7.74 -5.05 8.20
N ALA A 61 8.06 -5.14 6.90
CA ALA A 61 7.35 -4.37 5.87
C ALA A 61 5.84 -4.66 5.89
N ALA A 62 5.45 -5.94 5.96
CA ALA A 62 4.04 -6.33 6.05
C ALA A 62 3.37 -5.80 7.32
N CYS A 63 4.02 -5.88 8.49
CA CYS A 63 3.48 -5.34 9.74
C CYS A 63 3.26 -3.82 9.65
N ILE A 64 4.24 -3.07 9.14
CA ILE A 64 4.12 -1.61 8.96
C ILE A 64 2.94 -1.27 8.04
N MET A 65 2.90 -1.87 6.86
CA MET A 65 1.88 -1.55 5.86
C MET A 65 0.48 -1.96 6.35
N ASN A 66 0.33 -3.16 6.90
CA ASN A 66 -0.98 -3.66 7.34
C ASN A 66 -1.51 -2.89 8.55
N GLU A 67 -0.67 -2.58 9.55
CA GLU A 67 -1.09 -1.80 10.71
C GLU A 67 -1.61 -0.43 10.30
N LEU A 68 -0.88 0.27 9.43
CA LEU A 68 -1.30 1.58 8.93
C LEU A 68 -2.54 1.47 8.03
N ALA A 69 -2.58 0.46 7.16
CA ALA A 69 -3.71 0.21 6.28
C ALA A 69 -4.98 -0.11 7.06
N GLU A 70 -4.93 -0.93 8.11
CA GLU A 70 -6.07 -1.29 8.95
C GLU A 70 -6.65 -0.05 9.64
N ASN A 71 -5.79 0.81 10.20
CA ASN A 71 -6.19 2.01 10.93
C ASN A 71 -6.50 3.23 10.06
N ALA A 72 -6.24 3.19 8.75
CA ALA A 72 -6.51 4.31 7.84
C ALA A 72 -8.01 4.64 7.70
N LYS A 73 -8.32 5.91 7.43
CA LYS A 73 -9.69 6.40 7.14
C LYS A 73 -10.12 6.24 5.69
N VAL A 74 -9.17 5.93 4.80
CA VAL A 74 -9.38 5.67 3.37
C VAL A 74 -9.01 4.22 3.04
N PRO A 75 -9.47 3.66 1.90
CA PRO A 75 -9.05 2.34 1.47
C PRO A 75 -7.55 2.30 1.17
N VAL A 76 -6.85 1.36 1.80
CA VAL A 76 -5.41 1.14 1.60
C VAL A 76 -5.17 -0.33 1.24
N VAL A 77 -4.28 -0.56 0.27
CA VAL A 77 -3.81 -1.90 -0.12
C VAL A 77 -2.34 -2.03 0.27
N SER A 78 -1.96 -3.16 0.87
CA SER A 78 -0.56 -3.60 0.97
C SER A 78 -0.22 -4.49 -0.21
N HIS A 79 0.82 -4.16 -0.97
CA HIS A 79 1.21 -4.86 -2.19
C HIS A 79 2.70 -5.22 -2.18
N LEU A 80 3.00 -6.48 -2.53
CA LEU A 80 4.37 -6.93 -2.78
C LEU A 80 4.71 -6.63 -4.24
N ASP A 81 5.60 -5.67 -4.46
CA ASP A 81 5.95 -5.17 -5.78
C ASP A 81 7.12 -5.98 -6.37
N HIS A 82 7.01 -6.36 -7.64
CA HIS A 82 8.03 -7.13 -8.36
C HIS A 82 8.56 -8.39 -7.64
N ALA A 83 7.68 -9.15 -6.98
CA ALA A 83 8.03 -10.48 -6.49
C ALA A 83 8.54 -11.36 -7.64
N THR A 84 9.67 -12.02 -7.44
CA THR A 84 10.35 -12.82 -8.48
C THR A 84 10.00 -14.29 -8.42
N ASP A 85 9.44 -14.73 -7.32
CA ASP A 85 9.16 -16.12 -7.00
C ASP A 85 7.92 -16.22 -6.09
N LEU A 86 7.46 -17.46 -5.92
CA LEU A 86 6.22 -17.79 -5.22
C LEU A 86 6.41 -18.05 -3.72
N ASP A 87 7.65 -18.30 -3.30
CA ASP A 87 8.00 -18.67 -1.92
C ASP A 87 8.24 -17.43 -1.05
#